data_AF-A0AAJ6VMI8-F1
#
_entry.id   AF-A0AAJ6VMI8-F1
#
_cell.length_a   1.000
_cell.length_b   1.000
_cell.length_c   1.000
_cell.angle_alpha   90.00
_cell.angle_beta   90.00
_cell.angle_gamma   90.00
#
_symmetry.space_group_name_H-M   'P 1'
#
loop_
_entity.id
_entity.type
_entity.pdbx_description
1 polymer ?
#
loop_
_entity_poly.entity_id
_entity_poly.type
_entity_poly.pdbx_seq_one_letter_code
_entity_poly.pdbx_strand_id
1 'polypeptide(L)'
;MRGTAVGIVGASRANRGFLVRTLAFVFLATFLWLQLHVINLTVRDWSNQPVVNESLYALVPQELHRFLKERRNNTYTQSFINGTLVASGSVGSSGSDDIGEREIAEIRRQVERVNAEQRVFNIEAFGPLASDVPVIVVQVHDRLTYLRHLIISLAQAKGIEQTLLIFSHDVWNPDINYLIQNVDFCRVMQIYYPYSIQMYPKIFPGESPNDCPRNMRKEQAMNLGCTNAQYPDLYGHYREAKFTQTKHHWWWKANRVFDQLTIMRNHTGVVLFLEEDHYVAEDFLHVLRLMEHTCRHSCERCNVLSLGTYLKTYNYYADFSKKKELLRGLKRQESASGGSPIRQGQEGDSTPLSNRGQQLASAPSWAYQLLPGLYQHYQKAEVIPWISSKHNMGMALNRATWEKLRRCAAQFCLYDDYNWDWSLQHVAQTCLPPSRGAGVAPRVDSGLITMMMRAPRVFHIGECGVHHKKENCESTTVIAKIQKVLRSAQNNLYPSQLTLTVASISKRTKLRKGNGGWGDVRDHELCLNMTALPELQLLS
;
A
#
# COMPACT_ATOMS: atom_id res chain seq x y z
N MET A 1 -60.89 36.12 92.31
CA MET A 1 -60.99 37.20 91.30
C MET A 1 -60.21 36.79 90.08
N ARG A 2 -60.78 36.93 88.86
CA ARG A 2 -60.14 36.88 87.51
C ARG A 2 -59.26 35.65 87.18
N GLY A 3 -59.32 35.05 85.98
CA GLY A 3 -60.11 35.37 84.80
C GLY A 3 -60.18 34.19 83.82
N THR A 4 -61.07 34.30 82.85
CA THR A 4 -61.39 33.27 81.86
C THR A 4 -60.30 33.10 80.80
N ALA A 5 -59.93 31.85 80.50
CA ALA A 5 -59.09 31.51 79.36
C ALA A 5 -59.95 30.93 78.23
N VAL A 6 -60.02 31.62 77.10
CA VAL A 6 -60.70 31.18 75.87
C VAL A 6 -59.71 30.42 74.99
N GLY A 7 -60.07 29.22 74.51
CA GLY A 7 -59.26 28.43 73.59
C GLY A 7 -59.84 28.38 72.18
N ILE A 8 -59.10 28.92 71.20
CA ILE A 8 -59.30 28.82 69.73
C ILE A 8 -57.91 29.00 69.07
N VAL A 9 -57.43 28.26 68.06
CA VAL A 9 -57.74 26.94 67.46
C VAL A 9 -56.42 26.42 66.83
N GLY A 10 -56.20 25.11 66.72
CA GLY A 10 -55.01 24.55 66.05
C GLY A 10 -55.23 24.20 64.57
N ALA A 11 -54.20 24.36 63.73
CA ALA A 11 -54.22 23.92 62.33
C ALA A 11 -52.88 23.28 61.86
N SER A 12 -52.95 21.98 61.57
CA SER A 12 -52.17 21.18 60.59
C SER A 12 -50.66 21.44 60.39
N ARG A 13 -49.82 20.67 61.10
CA ARG A 13 -48.36 20.51 60.86
C ARG A 13 -48.02 19.65 59.63
N ALA A 14 -48.91 19.55 58.63
CA ALA A 14 -48.86 18.56 57.55
C ALA A 14 -48.32 19.06 56.19
N ASN A 15 -48.43 20.36 55.87
CA ASN A 15 -48.14 20.86 54.51
C ASN A 15 -46.65 21.01 54.16
N ARG A 16 -45.73 21.07 55.13
CA ARG A 16 -44.29 21.27 54.83
C ARG A 16 -43.63 20.07 54.14
N GLY A 17 -44.01 18.84 54.49
CA GLY A 17 -43.43 17.63 53.89
C GLY A 17 -43.85 17.41 52.43
N PHE A 18 -45.09 17.79 52.10
CA PHE A 18 -45.60 17.68 50.73
C PHE A 18 -44.92 18.71 49.80
N LEU A 19 -44.86 19.98 50.21
CA LEU A 19 -44.18 21.05 49.45
C LEU A 19 -42.72 20.73 49.12
N VAL A 20 -41.95 20.20 50.08
CA VAL A 20 -40.54 19.82 49.84
C VAL A 20 -40.43 18.64 48.87
N ARG A 21 -41.30 17.63 48.97
CA ARG A 21 -41.33 16.50 48.03
C ARG A 21 -41.72 16.93 46.62
N THR A 22 -42.72 17.80 46.48
CA THR A 22 -43.14 18.35 45.19
C THR A 22 -42.04 19.22 44.57
N LEU A 23 -41.37 20.06 45.35
CA LEU A 23 -40.23 20.86 44.86
C LEU A 23 -39.05 19.97 44.44
N ALA A 24 -38.72 18.93 45.20
CA ALA A 24 -37.68 17.96 44.82
C ALA A 24 -38.04 17.19 43.55
N PHE A 25 -39.31 16.80 43.37
CA PHE A 25 -39.78 16.13 42.17
C PHE A 25 -39.77 17.07 40.94
N VAL A 26 -40.21 18.32 41.10
CA VAL A 26 -40.13 19.34 40.05
C VAL A 26 -38.68 19.61 39.68
N PHE A 27 -37.76 19.73 40.64
CA PHE A 27 -36.33 19.89 40.39
C PHE A 27 -35.72 18.69 39.64
N LEU A 28 -36.06 17.46 40.04
CA LEU A 28 -35.60 16.26 39.32
C LEU A 28 -36.18 16.19 37.90
N ALA A 29 -37.45 16.55 37.72
CA ALA A 29 -38.11 16.57 36.41
C ALA A 29 -37.52 17.66 35.50
N THR A 30 -37.27 18.88 36.00
CA THR A 30 -36.62 19.93 35.21
C THR A 30 -35.15 19.63 34.95
N PHE A 31 -34.44 18.99 35.88
CA PHE A 31 -33.07 18.51 35.66
C PHE A 31 -33.01 17.43 34.57
N LEU A 32 -33.88 16.40 34.63
CA LEU A 32 -34.00 15.38 33.58
C LEU A 32 -34.42 15.99 32.23
N TRP A 33 -35.35 16.93 32.24
CA TRP A 33 -35.76 17.64 31.02
C TRP A 33 -34.63 18.48 30.44
N LEU A 34 -33.85 19.20 31.27
CA LEU A 34 -32.65 19.93 30.84
C LEU A 34 -31.57 19.00 30.31
N GLN A 35 -31.31 17.85 30.96
CA GLN A 35 -30.37 16.84 30.45
C GLN A 35 -30.82 16.32 29.09
N LEU A 36 -32.11 15.96 28.93
CA LEU A 36 -32.68 15.53 27.65
C LEU A 36 -32.64 16.65 26.59
N HIS A 37 -32.85 17.91 26.98
CA HIS A 37 -32.80 19.05 26.05
C HIS A 37 -31.36 19.37 25.62
N VAL A 38 -30.39 19.28 26.54
CA VAL A 38 -28.95 19.38 26.23
C VAL A 38 -28.52 18.25 25.30
N ILE A 39 -28.94 17.01 25.57
CA ILE A 39 -28.70 15.86 24.68
C ILE A 39 -29.33 16.10 23.29
N ASN A 40 -30.55 16.64 23.22
CA ASN A 40 -31.21 16.88 21.93
C ASN A 40 -30.60 18.08 21.16
N LEU A 41 -30.02 19.05 21.88
CA LEU A 41 -29.24 20.15 21.30
C LEU A 41 -27.88 19.66 20.78
N THR A 42 -27.14 18.84 21.54
CA THR A 42 -25.87 18.26 21.06
C THR A 42 -26.09 17.27 19.92
N VAL A 43 -27.13 16.44 19.97
CA VAL A 43 -27.50 15.52 18.87
C VAL A 43 -27.90 16.27 17.59
N ARG A 44 -28.52 17.45 17.69
CA ARG A 44 -28.79 18.30 16.50
C ARG A 44 -27.52 18.92 15.93
N ASP A 45 -26.61 19.41 16.77
CA ASP A 45 -25.35 20.03 16.32
C ASP A 45 -24.33 18.99 15.80
N TRP A 46 -24.50 17.71 16.16
CA TRP A 46 -23.71 16.58 15.64
C TRP A 46 -24.15 16.09 14.26
N SER A 47 -25.20 16.67 13.66
CA SER A 47 -25.71 16.21 12.35
C SER A 47 -24.88 16.67 11.13
N ASN A 48 -23.90 17.56 11.32
CA ASN A 48 -23.07 18.13 10.25
C ASN A 48 -21.54 18.05 10.50
N GLN A 49 -21.08 17.14 11.37
CA GLN A 49 -19.66 16.81 11.47
C GLN A 49 -19.33 15.59 10.59
N PRO A 50 -18.20 15.57 9.85
CA PRO A 50 -17.81 14.40 9.09
C PRO A 50 -17.45 13.26 10.06
N VAL A 51 -18.09 12.10 9.87
CA VAL A 51 -17.87 10.91 10.71
C VAL A 51 -16.53 10.27 10.35
N VAL A 52 -15.44 10.83 10.88
CA VAL A 52 -14.09 10.27 10.79
C VAL A 52 -13.71 9.61 12.11
N ASN A 53 -14.43 8.51 12.37
CA ASN A 53 -14.01 7.33 13.13
C ASN A 53 -13.28 7.52 14.46
N GLU A 54 -14.04 7.55 15.55
CA GLU A 54 -13.57 7.27 16.92
C GLU A 54 -12.80 5.92 17.01
N SER A 55 -13.19 4.93 16.19
CA SER A 55 -12.50 3.64 16.02
C SER A 55 -11.07 3.78 15.48
N LEU A 56 -10.76 4.83 14.73
CA LEU A 56 -9.43 5.09 14.17
C LEU A 56 -8.46 5.56 15.25
N TYR A 57 -8.89 6.52 16.07
CA TYR A 57 -8.13 7.04 17.21
C TYR A 57 -7.85 5.96 18.26
N ALA A 58 -8.79 5.03 18.47
CA ALA A 58 -8.63 3.89 19.38
C ALA A 58 -7.53 2.88 18.96
N LEU A 59 -7.16 2.83 17.67
CA LEU A 59 -6.12 1.95 17.14
C LEU A 59 -4.73 2.59 17.09
N VAL A 60 -4.59 3.86 17.50
CA VAL A 60 -3.36 4.65 17.30
C VAL A 60 -2.88 5.21 18.65
N PRO A 61 -1.57 5.14 18.98
CA PRO A 61 -1.01 5.79 20.16
C PRO A 61 -1.32 7.30 20.20
N GLN A 62 -1.58 7.84 21.40
CA GLN A 62 -2.06 9.23 21.57
C GLN A 62 -1.07 10.25 21.00
N GLU A 63 0.22 9.97 21.10
CA GLU A 63 1.34 10.76 20.59
C GLU A 63 1.28 10.92 19.06
N LEU A 64 0.70 9.94 18.37
CA LEU A 64 0.56 9.87 16.92
C LEU A 64 -0.80 10.36 16.41
N HIS A 65 -1.74 10.72 17.29
CA HIS A 65 -3.04 11.27 16.90
C HIS A 65 -2.93 12.55 16.05
N ARG A 66 -1.79 13.27 16.09
CA ARG A 66 -1.54 14.40 15.18
C ARG A 66 -1.62 14.03 13.69
N PHE A 67 -1.24 12.80 13.31
CA PHE A 67 -1.30 12.32 11.92
C PHE A 67 -2.72 11.94 11.47
N LEU A 68 -3.65 11.76 12.41
CA LEU A 68 -5.07 11.53 12.11
C LEU A 68 -5.84 12.82 11.89
N LYS A 69 -5.31 13.97 12.33
CA LYS A 69 -5.97 15.27 12.16
C LYS A 69 -6.10 15.60 10.68
N GLU A 70 -7.22 16.23 10.35
CA GLU A 70 -7.43 16.82 9.03
C GLU A 70 -6.81 18.21 8.96
N ARG A 71 -6.41 18.61 7.76
CA ARG A 71 -5.98 19.96 7.48
C ARG A 71 -7.17 20.90 7.72
N ARG A 72 -7.03 21.88 8.61
CA ARG A 72 -8.06 22.91 8.77
C ARG A 72 -8.08 23.80 7.53
N ASN A 73 -9.13 23.68 6.72
CA ASN A 73 -9.35 24.52 5.56
C ASN A 73 -9.71 25.95 5.98
N ASN A 74 -8.69 26.78 6.20
CA ASN A 74 -8.84 28.23 6.32
C ASN A 74 -8.99 28.88 4.94
N THR A 75 -9.89 28.33 4.13
CA THR A 75 -10.19 28.72 2.74
C THR A 75 -11.67 28.52 2.43
N TYR A 76 -12.52 29.22 3.18
CA TYR A 76 -13.46 30.07 2.44
C TYR A 76 -12.61 31.12 1.71
N THR A 77 -12.34 30.89 0.42
CA THR A 77 -11.81 31.94 -0.44
C THR A 77 -12.92 32.97 -0.71
N GLN A 78 -13.21 33.79 0.30
CA GLN A 78 -13.75 35.12 0.04
C GLN A 78 -12.65 35.89 -0.69
N SER A 79 -12.75 35.93 -2.01
CA SER A 79 -11.90 36.75 -2.87
C SER A 79 -12.21 38.22 -2.61
N PHE A 80 -11.56 38.81 -1.61
CA PHE A 80 -11.61 40.24 -1.34
C PHE A 80 -10.91 41.01 -2.45
N ILE A 81 -11.69 41.49 -3.42
CA ILE A 81 -11.26 42.51 -4.38
C ILE A 81 -12.15 43.73 -4.15
N ASN A 82 -11.53 44.84 -3.72
CA ASN A 82 -12.14 46.16 -3.58
C ASN A 82 -13.51 46.23 -2.86
N GLY A 83 -13.60 45.62 -1.68
CA GLY A 83 -14.52 46.08 -0.61
C GLY A 83 -16.01 45.94 -0.86
N THR A 84 -16.46 45.12 -1.82
CA THR A 84 -17.89 44.83 -2.03
C THR A 84 -18.17 43.32 -2.02
N LEU A 85 -19.23 42.93 -1.31
CA LEU A 85 -19.70 41.54 -1.21
C LEU A 85 -20.47 41.18 -2.48
N VAL A 86 -19.86 40.40 -3.37
CA VAL A 86 -20.57 39.80 -4.52
C VAL A 86 -21.04 38.40 -4.13
N ALA A 87 -22.35 38.23 -3.96
CA ALA A 87 -22.94 36.91 -3.78
C ALA A 87 -22.85 36.10 -5.09
N SER A 88 -22.55 34.81 -4.99
CA SER A 88 -22.41 33.90 -6.14
C SER A 88 -23.76 33.65 -6.85
N GLY A 89 -24.12 34.54 -7.77
CA GLY A 89 -25.23 34.37 -8.72
C GLY A 89 -24.74 34.19 -10.16
N SER A 90 -24.93 33.00 -10.71
CA SER A 90 -24.98 32.67 -12.16
C SER A 90 -24.10 33.50 -13.13
N VAL A 91 -22.93 32.97 -13.49
CA VAL A 91 -22.16 33.37 -14.68
C VAL A 91 -21.89 32.12 -15.54
N GLY A 92 -21.88 32.29 -16.87
CA GLY A 92 -22.09 31.22 -17.85
C GLY A 92 -20.99 30.15 -18.01
N SER A 93 -21.37 29.08 -18.72
CA SER A 93 -20.66 27.80 -18.90
C SER A 93 -19.38 27.83 -19.75
N SER A 94 -18.61 28.92 -19.75
CA SER A 94 -17.34 29.06 -20.50
C SER A 94 -16.11 29.28 -19.61
N GLY A 95 -16.28 29.45 -18.29
CA GLY A 95 -15.17 29.71 -17.35
C GLY A 95 -14.54 28.47 -16.69
N SER A 96 -15.15 27.29 -16.78
CA SER A 96 -14.71 26.10 -16.04
C SER A 96 -13.41 25.49 -16.58
N ASP A 97 -13.21 25.47 -17.90
CA ASP A 97 -11.99 24.92 -18.51
C ASP A 97 -10.76 25.80 -18.25
N ASP A 98 -10.89 27.14 -18.34
CA ASP A 98 -9.79 28.10 -18.06
C ASP A 98 -9.34 28.04 -16.58
N ILE A 99 -10.27 27.85 -15.64
CA ILE A 99 -9.92 27.63 -14.23
C ILE A 99 -9.11 26.34 -14.06
N GLY A 100 -9.52 25.24 -14.71
CA GLY A 100 -8.81 23.97 -14.68
C GLY A 100 -7.41 24.03 -15.29
N GLU A 101 -7.24 24.70 -16.44
CA GLU A 101 -5.94 24.84 -17.09
C GLU A 101 -4.95 25.67 -16.26
N ARG A 102 -5.42 26.73 -15.59
CA ARG A 102 -4.59 27.52 -14.66
C ARG A 102 -4.18 26.73 -13.42
N GLU A 103 -5.08 25.95 -12.84
CA GLU A 103 -4.78 25.07 -11.71
C GLU A 103 -3.73 24.02 -12.10
N ILE A 104 -3.88 23.39 -13.27
CA ILE A 104 -2.91 22.43 -13.81
C ILE A 104 -1.54 23.09 -14.04
N ALA A 105 -1.51 24.32 -14.57
CA ALA A 105 -0.26 25.05 -14.79
C ALA A 105 0.48 25.37 -13.48
N GLU A 106 -0.24 25.78 -12.43
CA GLU A 106 0.37 25.99 -11.10
C GLU A 106 0.81 24.67 -10.46
N ILE A 107 0.06 23.57 -10.61
CA ILE A 107 0.50 22.23 -10.16
C ILE A 107 1.81 21.83 -10.84
N ARG A 108 1.92 21.96 -12.18
CA ARG A 108 3.17 21.65 -12.91
C ARG A 108 4.35 22.48 -12.37
N ARG A 109 4.15 23.79 -12.19
CA ARG A 109 5.17 24.70 -11.65
C ARG A 109 5.61 24.32 -10.24
N GLN A 110 4.69 23.90 -9.37
CA GLN A 110 5.03 23.43 -8.02
C GLN A 110 5.77 22.08 -8.05
N VAL A 111 5.35 21.15 -8.93
CA VAL A 111 6.03 19.87 -9.16
C VAL A 111 7.46 20.06 -9.65
N GLU A 112 7.67 20.91 -10.66
CA GLU A 112 9.00 21.28 -11.16
C GLU A 112 9.86 21.89 -10.06
N ARG A 113 9.33 22.88 -9.32
CA ARG A 113 10.02 23.56 -8.22
C ARG A 113 10.47 22.59 -7.13
N VAL A 114 9.57 21.75 -6.61
CA VAL A 114 9.90 20.82 -5.52
C VAL A 114 10.89 19.74 -5.98
N ASN A 115 10.74 19.22 -7.21
CA ASN A 115 11.69 18.28 -7.79
C ASN A 115 13.08 18.88 -7.99
N ALA A 116 13.18 20.15 -8.37
CA ALA A 116 14.45 20.86 -8.54
C ALA A 116 15.11 21.20 -7.19
N GLU A 117 14.33 21.67 -6.21
CA GLU A 117 14.81 22.00 -4.86
C GLU A 117 15.38 20.79 -4.10
N GLN A 118 14.86 19.58 -4.33
CA GLN A 118 15.26 18.35 -3.63
C GLN A 118 15.34 18.51 -2.10
N ARG A 119 14.39 19.27 -1.52
CA ARG A 119 14.42 19.63 -0.11
C ARG A 119 14.29 18.40 0.80
N VAL A 120 15.24 18.26 1.72
CA VAL A 120 15.20 17.28 2.81
C VAL A 120 14.71 17.99 4.07
N PHE A 121 13.53 17.59 4.55
CA PHE A 121 12.97 18.04 5.82
C PHE A 121 13.65 17.33 6.99
N ASN A 122 13.67 18.00 8.15
CA ASN A 122 14.21 17.51 9.43
C ASN A 122 15.72 17.18 9.46
N ILE A 123 16.49 17.61 8.46
CA ILE A 123 17.95 17.38 8.42
C ILE A 123 18.69 18.02 9.60
N GLU A 124 18.20 19.15 10.12
CA GLU A 124 18.75 19.82 11.32
C GLU A 124 18.52 19.01 12.60
N ALA A 125 17.38 18.31 12.71
CA ALA A 125 17.01 17.53 13.89
C ALA A 125 17.72 16.16 13.94
N PHE A 126 17.97 15.54 12.79
CA PHE A 126 18.55 14.19 12.71
C PHE A 126 20.00 14.14 12.20
N GLY A 127 20.52 15.22 11.62
CA GLY A 127 21.85 15.30 11.00
C GLY A 127 21.89 14.85 9.53
N PRO A 128 23.07 14.78 8.90
CA PRO A 128 23.24 14.28 7.53
C PRO A 128 22.84 12.80 7.42
N LEU A 129 22.56 12.33 6.20
CA LEU A 129 22.29 10.92 5.92
C LEU A 129 23.61 10.13 5.82
N ALA A 130 23.71 9.01 6.55
CA ALA A 130 24.84 8.08 6.43
C ALA A 130 24.80 7.32 5.08
N SER A 131 25.95 6.88 4.58
CA SER A 131 26.07 6.29 3.24
C SER A 131 25.58 4.84 3.14
N ASP A 132 25.35 4.15 4.26
CA ASP A 132 25.03 2.71 4.33
C ASP A 132 23.66 2.41 4.96
N VAL A 133 23.03 3.38 5.62
CA VAL A 133 21.70 3.21 6.24
C VAL A 133 20.60 2.99 5.20
N PRO A 134 19.55 2.19 5.50
CA PRO A 134 18.43 2.01 4.58
C PRO A 134 17.71 3.32 4.24
N VAL A 135 17.34 3.46 2.96
CA VAL A 135 16.45 4.53 2.46
C VAL A 135 15.12 3.90 2.06
N ILE A 136 14.00 4.56 2.33
CA ILE A 136 12.66 4.04 2.05
C ILE A 136 11.99 4.92 1.02
N VAL A 137 11.47 4.33 -0.05
CA VAL A 137 10.73 5.01 -1.11
C VAL A 137 9.29 4.52 -1.10
N VAL A 138 8.35 5.41 -0.80
CA VAL A 138 6.91 5.13 -0.80
C VAL A 138 6.30 5.64 -2.10
N GLN A 139 5.64 4.77 -2.87
CA GLN A 139 4.78 5.19 -3.98
C GLN A 139 3.41 5.62 -3.43
N VAL A 140 3.02 6.86 -3.72
CA VAL A 140 1.81 7.52 -3.22
C VAL A 140 0.94 7.96 -4.41
N HIS A 141 -0.36 7.69 -4.30
CA HIS A 141 -1.38 8.13 -5.24
C HIS A 141 -2.28 9.16 -4.55
N ASP A 142 -3.50 8.79 -4.17
CA ASP A 142 -4.51 9.66 -3.56
C ASP A 142 -5.12 9.11 -2.25
N ARG A 143 -4.72 7.91 -1.80
CA ARG A 143 -5.42 7.19 -0.71
C ARG A 143 -4.93 7.59 0.69
N LEU A 144 -5.19 8.85 1.07
CA LEU A 144 -4.78 9.50 2.32
C LEU A 144 -4.94 8.62 3.59
N THR A 145 -6.05 7.89 3.73
CA THR A 145 -6.31 7.03 4.90
C THR A 145 -5.30 5.87 5.01
N TYR A 146 -4.94 5.23 3.91
CA TYR A 146 -3.90 4.20 3.91
C TYR A 146 -2.54 4.80 4.24
N LEU A 147 -2.20 5.93 3.62
CA LEU A 147 -0.94 6.64 3.88
C LEU A 147 -0.77 7.05 5.35
N ARG A 148 -1.85 7.52 6.02
CA ARG A 148 -1.86 7.78 7.47
C ARG A 148 -1.43 6.54 8.26
N HIS A 149 -1.97 5.37 7.92
CA HIS A 149 -1.63 4.12 8.60
C HIS A 149 -0.19 3.67 8.35
N LEU A 150 0.32 3.82 7.12
CA LEU A 150 1.72 3.58 6.82
C LEU A 150 2.63 4.48 7.67
N ILE A 151 2.40 5.80 7.66
CA ILE A 151 3.18 6.77 8.45
C ILE A 151 3.13 6.45 9.95
N ILE A 152 1.96 6.11 10.49
CA ILE A 152 1.80 5.71 11.88
C ILE A 152 2.58 4.42 12.20
N SER A 153 2.63 3.45 11.29
CA SER A 153 3.43 2.23 11.48
C SER A 153 4.95 2.48 11.37
N LEU A 154 5.37 3.38 10.49
CA LEU A 154 6.77 3.83 10.37
C LEU A 154 7.22 4.59 11.63
N ALA A 155 6.37 5.44 12.20
CA ALA A 155 6.65 6.19 13.43
C ALA A 155 6.89 5.29 14.66
N GLN A 156 6.37 4.07 14.65
CA GLN A 156 6.56 3.07 15.71
C GLN A 156 7.77 2.15 15.47
N ALA A 157 8.45 2.25 14.33
CA ALA A 157 9.53 1.35 13.97
C ALA A 157 10.87 1.78 14.57
N LYS A 158 11.57 0.83 15.19
CA LYS A 158 12.85 1.10 15.86
C LYS A 158 13.96 1.36 14.85
N GLY A 159 14.66 2.49 14.98
CA GLY A 159 15.76 2.88 14.09
C GLY A 159 15.32 3.73 12.90
N ILE A 160 14.04 4.14 12.83
CA ILE A 160 13.50 4.97 11.73
C ILE A 160 14.17 6.34 11.64
N GLU A 161 14.62 6.90 12.76
CA GLU A 161 15.29 8.20 12.88
C GLU A 161 16.61 8.29 12.11
N GLN A 162 17.22 7.15 11.80
CA GLN A 162 18.45 7.03 11.02
C GLN A 162 18.19 7.05 9.50
N THR A 163 16.96 6.83 9.07
CA THR A 163 16.60 6.65 7.65
C THR A 163 16.27 7.97 6.95
N LEU A 164 16.16 7.91 5.62
CA LEU A 164 15.47 8.88 4.79
C LEU A 164 14.18 8.24 4.26
N LEU A 165 13.05 8.90 4.49
CA LEU A 165 11.78 8.61 3.81
C LEU A 165 11.63 9.49 2.58
N ILE A 166 11.45 8.88 1.41
CA ILE A 166 11.15 9.54 0.15
C ILE A 166 9.71 9.18 -0.22
N PHE A 167 8.81 10.16 -0.23
CA PHE A 167 7.46 9.98 -0.76
C PHE A 167 7.45 10.40 -2.23
N SER A 168 7.02 9.48 -3.09
CA SER A 168 6.96 9.65 -4.54
C SER A 168 5.51 9.71 -4.99
N HIS A 169 5.11 10.85 -5.52
CA HIS A 169 3.72 11.21 -5.81
C HIS A 169 3.44 11.22 -7.31
N ASP A 170 2.29 10.70 -7.75
CA ASP A 170 1.75 11.02 -9.08
C ASP A 170 0.49 11.90 -9.03
N VAL A 171 0.02 12.26 -7.84
CA VAL A 171 -1.04 13.25 -7.62
C VAL A 171 -0.53 14.32 -6.64
N TRP A 172 -0.62 15.59 -7.06
CA TRP A 172 -0.50 16.74 -6.17
C TRP A 172 -1.80 16.87 -5.37
N ASN A 173 -1.74 16.53 -4.08
CA ASN A 173 -2.88 16.60 -3.17
C ASN A 173 -2.49 17.42 -1.91
N PRO A 174 -3.16 18.56 -1.64
CA PRO A 174 -2.78 19.45 -0.54
C PRO A 174 -2.89 18.87 0.87
N ASP A 175 -3.67 17.80 1.07
CA ASP A 175 -3.84 17.11 2.37
C ASP A 175 -2.77 16.03 2.58
N ILE A 176 -2.43 15.28 1.52
CA ILE A 176 -1.29 14.36 1.50
C ILE A 176 0.01 15.13 1.74
N ASN A 177 0.20 16.25 1.04
CA ASN A 177 1.36 17.12 1.20
C ASN A 177 1.46 17.65 2.64
N TYR A 178 0.33 18.06 3.24
CA TYR A 178 0.28 18.50 4.63
C TYR A 178 0.62 17.35 5.60
N LEU A 179 0.05 16.16 5.42
CA LEU A 179 0.33 14.99 6.25
C LEU A 179 1.84 14.66 6.27
N ILE A 180 2.48 14.63 5.09
CA ILE A 180 3.91 14.30 4.97
C ILE A 180 4.80 15.41 5.52
N GLN A 181 4.45 16.69 5.33
CA GLN A 181 5.21 17.82 5.89
C GLN A 181 5.19 17.86 7.43
N ASN A 182 4.21 17.22 8.08
CA ASN A 182 4.14 17.09 9.54
C ASN A 182 4.86 15.83 10.08
N VAL A 183 5.48 15.01 9.23
CA VAL A 183 6.33 13.90 9.69
C VAL A 183 7.61 14.47 10.29
N ASP A 184 7.84 14.16 11.56
CA ASP A 184 8.85 14.78 12.44
C ASP A 184 9.78 13.77 13.12
N PHE A 185 9.62 12.47 12.86
CA PHE A 185 10.37 11.37 13.49
C PHE A 185 11.57 10.85 12.68
N CYS A 186 11.82 11.39 11.48
CA CYS A 186 12.96 11.05 10.62
C CYS A 186 13.19 12.13 9.53
N ARG A 187 14.19 11.95 8.66
CA ARG A 187 14.39 12.79 7.47
C ARG A 187 13.35 12.46 6.41
N VAL A 188 12.80 13.48 5.76
CA VAL A 188 11.74 13.31 4.75
C VAL A 188 12.07 14.08 3.48
N MET A 189 11.77 13.51 2.32
CA MET A 189 11.79 14.15 1.00
C MET A 189 10.48 13.84 0.27
N GLN A 190 9.98 14.78 -0.53
CA GLN A 190 8.89 14.56 -1.47
C GLN A 190 9.41 14.75 -2.90
N ILE A 191 9.06 13.84 -3.79
CA ILE A 191 9.33 13.90 -5.23
C ILE A 191 8.03 13.64 -6.00
N TYR A 192 7.87 14.26 -7.15
CA TYR A 192 6.61 14.22 -7.91
C TYR A 192 6.86 13.74 -9.34
N TYR A 193 6.19 12.66 -9.75
CA TYR A 193 6.26 12.11 -11.09
C TYR A 193 5.73 13.14 -12.10
N PRO A 194 6.57 13.71 -12.98
CA PRO A 194 6.26 14.93 -13.71
C PRO A 194 5.34 14.72 -14.92
N TYR A 195 4.94 13.49 -15.22
CA TYR A 195 4.06 13.18 -16.36
C TYR A 195 2.82 12.39 -15.93
N SER A 196 2.16 12.82 -14.86
CA SER A 196 0.93 12.18 -14.36
C SER A 196 -0.33 12.63 -15.10
N ILE A 197 -1.39 11.82 -15.04
CA ILE A 197 -2.68 12.11 -15.66
C ILE A 197 -3.33 13.39 -15.10
N GLN A 198 -3.01 13.79 -13.87
CA GLN A 198 -3.48 15.06 -13.27
C GLN A 198 -2.89 16.27 -13.99
N MET A 199 -1.61 16.21 -14.40
CA MET A 199 -0.93 17.31 -15.08
C MET A 199 -1.15 17.31 -16.60
N TYR A 200 -1.57 16.17 -17.17
CA TYR A 200 -1.73 15.96 -18.61
C TYR A 200 -3.13 15.39 -18.96
N PRO A 201 -4.26 15.89 -18.43
CA PRO A 201 -5.53 15.14 -18.48
C PRO A 201 -6.09 14.91 -19.88
N LYS A 202 -5.85 15.84 -20.82
CA LYS A 202 -6.39 15.84 -22.19
C LYS A 202 -5.34 15.52 -23.28
N ILE A 203 -4.12 15.16 -22.90
CA ILE A 203 -3.00 14.88 -23.83
C ILE A 203 -2.16 13.72 -23.29
N PHE A 204 -1.41 13.02 -24.14
CA PHE A 204 -0.50 11.98 -23.66
C PHE A 204 0.50 12.55 -22.61
N PRO A 205 0.75 11.87 -21.47
CA PRO A 205 0.31 10.52 -21.10
C PRO A 205 -1.01 10.39 -20.33
N GLY A 206 -1.82 11.44 -20.19
CA GLY A 206 -3.24 11.28 -19.82
C GLY A 206 -4.08 10.72 -20.97
N GLU A 207 -5.39 10.98 -20.95
CA GLU A 207 -6.32 10.46 -21.95
C GLU A 207 -6.48 11.49 -23.08
N SER A 208 -5.91 11.22 -24.25
CA SER A 208 -6.06 12.14 -25.39
C SER A 208 -7.42 11.94 -26.07
N PRO A 209 -8.16 13.01 -26.45
CA PRO A 209 -9.41 12.90 -27.20
C PRO A 209 -9.31 12.08 -28.50
N ASN A 210 -8.11 11.98 -29.08
CA ASN A 210 -7.84 11.24 -30.30
C ASN A 210 -7.23 9.84 -30.04
N ASP A 211 -7.20 9.35 -28.80
CA ASP A 211 -6.81 7.96 -28.49
C ASP A 211 -7.93 6.99 -28.91
N CYS A 212 -7.55 5.80 -29.38
CA CYS A 212 -8.50 4.78 -29.77
C CYS A 212 -9.23 4.19 -28.54
N PRO A 213 -10.57 4.05 -28.57
CA PRO A 213 -11.32 3.45 -27.46
C PRO A 213 -10.84 2.02 -27.15
N ARG A 214 -10.61 1.72 -25.86
CA ARG A 214 -9.97 0.50 -25.35
C ARG A 214 -10.38 -0.81 -26.07
N ASN A 215 -11.68 -1.01 -26.31
CA ASN A 215 -12.23 -2.25 -26.86
C ASN A 215 -12.56 -2.18 -28.37
N MET A 216 -12.12 -1.14 -29.08
CA MET A 216 -12.31 -1.01 -30.52
C MET A 216 -11.48 -2.04 -31.30
N ARG A 217 -12.02 -2.60 -32.39
CA ARG A 217 -11.24 -3.52 -33.24
C ARG A 217 -10.22 -2.76 -34.07
N LYS A 218 -9.05 -3.36 -34.34
CA LYS A 218 -7.97 -2.70 -35.09
C LYS A 218 -8.40 -2.14 -36.44
N GLU A 219 -9.19 -2.87 -37.22
CA GLU A 219 -9.72 -2.40 -38.51
C GLU A 219 -10.59 -1.13 -38.35
N GLN A 220 -11.43 -1.09 -37.32
CA GLN A 220 -12.28 0.09 -37.02
C GLN A 220 -11.44 1.28 -36.55
N ALA A 221 -10.41 1.03 -35.73
CA ALA A 221 -9.49 2.06 -35.26
C ALA A 221 -8.66 2.66 -36.42
N MET A 222 -8.20 1.82 -37.36
CA MET A 222 -7.50 2.26 -38.56
C MET A 222 -8.41 3.09 -39.48
N ASN A 223 -9.69 2.70 -39.63
CA ASN A 223 -10.68 3.47 -40.40
C ASN A 223 -11.08 4.79 -39.72
N LEU A 224 -11.07 4.83 -38.38
CA LEU A 224 -11.30 6.05 -37.59
C LEU A 224 -10.09 7.01 -37.63
N GLY A 225 -8.89 6.49 -37.90
CA GLY A 225 -7.65 7.28 -37.90
C GLY A 225 -7.20 7.74 -36.51
N CYS A 226 -7.61 7.05 -35.43
CA CYS A 226 -7.23 7.40 -34.08
C CYS A 226 -5.73 7.13 -33.79
N THR A 227 -5.14 7.93 -32.89
CA THR A 227 -3.69 8.16 -32.77
C THR A 227 -2.86 6.89 -32.63
N ASN A 228 -3.33 5.94 -31.82
CA ASN A 228 -2.63 4.70 -31.51
C ASN A 228 -3.20 3.48 -32.26
N ALA A 229 -3.99 3.66 -33.32
CA ALA A 229 -4.69 2.57 -34.04
C ALA A 229 -3.78 1.40 -34.47
N GLN A 230 -2.53 1.70 -34.83
CA GLN A 230 -1.56 0.68 -35.25
C GLN A 230 -1.03 -0.18 -34.08
N TYR A 231 -1.18 0.28 -32.83
CA TYR A 231 -0.48 -0.21 -31.64
C TYR A 231 -1.43 -0.67 -30.49
N PRO A 232 -2.33 -1.63 -30.72
CA PRO A 232 -3.03 -2.30 -29.62
C PRO A 232 -2.09 -3.25 -28.84
N ASP A 233 -2.51 -3.63 -27.64
CA ASP A 233 -1.85 -4.66 -26.83
C ASP A 233 -1.98 -6.08 -27.42
N LEU A 234 -1.29 -7.03 -26.80
CA LEU A 234 -1.22 -8.44 -27.21
C LEU A 234 -2.56 -9.20 -27.14
N TYR A 235 -3.61 -8.57 -26.58
CA TYR A 235 -4.98 -9.05 -26.56
C TYR A 235 -5.92 -8.23 -27.48
N GLY A 236 -5.39 -7.24 -28.19
CA GLY A 236 -6.14 -6.40 -29.13
C GLY A 236 -6.80 -5.16 -28.51
N HIS A 237 -6.44 -4.77 -27.29
CA HIS A 237 -6.99 -3.59 -26.63
C HIS A 237 -6.10 -2.35 -26.78
N TYR A 238 -6.71 -1.17 -26.80
CA TYR A 238 -5.99 0.10 -26.75
C TYR A 238 -5.73 0.58 -25.32
N ARG A 239 -4.78 1.51 -25.21
CA ARG A 239 -4.30 2.16 -23.98
C ARG A 239 -5.42 2.75 -23.13
N GLU A 240 -5.26 2.66 -21.81
CA GLU A 240 -5.98 3.50 -20.82
C GLU A 240 -4.97 4.11 -19.85
N ALA A 241 -4.93 5.45 -19.79
CA ALA A 241 -3.88 6.19 -19.08
C ALA A 241 -3.74 5.81 -17.59
N LYS A 242 -4.88 5.59 -16.92
CA LYS A 242 -4.96 5.18 -15.51
C LYS A 242 -4.26 3.85 -15.21
N PHE A 243 -4.18 2.91 -16.17
CA PHE A 243 -3.49 1.64 -15.98
C PHE A 243 -2.00 1.73 -16.29
N THR A 244 -1.59 2.64 -17.19
CA THR A 244 -0.18 2.84 -17.54
C THR A 244 0.56 3.69 -16.50
N GLN A 245 -0.11 4.61 -15.79
CA GLN A 245 0.56 5.51 -14.84
C GLN A 245 1.39 4.77 -13.78
N THR A 246 0.89 3.66 -13.22
CA THR A 246 1.57 2.95 -12.13
C THR A 246 2.97 2.43 -12.54
N LYS A 247 3.13 1.87 -13.74
CA LYS A 247 4.42 1.37 -14.25
C LYS A 247 5.36 2.50 -14.65
N HIS A 248 4.83 3.56 -15.24
CA HIS A 248 5.57 4.80 -15.51
C HIS A 248 6.14 5.42 -14.23
N HIS A 249 5.28 5.71 -13.25
CA HIS A 249 5.68 6.25 -11.95
C HIS A 249 6.68 5.32 -11.26
N TRP A 250 6.47 3.99 -11.33
CA TRP A 250 7.39 3.04 -10.72
C TRP A 250 8.80 3.11 -11.32
N TRP A 251 8.91 3.16 -12.65
CA TRP A 251 10.19 3.22 -13.35
C TRP A 251 10.86 4.59 -13.18
N TRP A 252 10.10 5.68 -13.30
CA TRP A 252 10.58 7.04 -13.07
C TRP A 252 11.18 7.20 -11.67
N LYS A 253 10.45 6.81 -10.61
CA LYS A 253 10.91 7.06 -9.24
C LYS A 253 12.18 6.29 -8.91
N ALA A 254 12.37 5.10 -9.49
CA ALA A 254 13.57 4.31 -9.29
C ALA A 254 14.80 4.98 -9.96
N ASN A 255 14.67 5.42 -11.22
CA ASN A 255 15.71 6.22 -11.90
C ASN A 255 15.99 7.54 -11.14
N ARG A 256 14.94 8.26 -10.72
CA ARG A 256 15.06 9.52 -9.95
C ARG A 256 15.86 9.30 -8.66
N VAL A 257 15.48 8.31 -7.84
CA VAL A 257 16.10 8.04 -6.55
C VAL A 257 17.55 7.57 -6.68
N PHE A 258 17.84 6.60 -7.54
CA PHE A 258 19.18 6.05 -7.64
C PHE A 258 20.16 6.96 -8.39
N ASP A 259 19.74 7.55 -9.51
CA ASP A 259 20.68 8.18 -10.45
C ASP A 259 20.63 9.73 -10.43
N GLN A 260 19.55 10.35 -9.92
CA GLN A 260 19.33 11.80 -10.08
C GLN A 260 19.16 12.60 -8.77
N LEU A 261 18.97 11.95 -7.61
CA LEU A 261 18.91 12.64 -6.31
C LEU A 261 20.32 12.90 -5.76
N THR A 262 20.61 14.16 -5.43
CA THR A 262 21.94 14.58 -4.95
C THR A 262 22.35 13.86 -3.67
N ILE A 263 21.41 13.68 -2.72
CA ILE A 263 21.66 12.97 -1.46
C ILE A 263 21.98 11.47 -1.63
N MET A 264 21.59 10.88 -2.77
CA MET A 264 21.77 9.45 -3.05
C MET A 264 23.07 9.12 -3.81
N ARG A 265 23.77 10.12 -4.37
CA ARG A 265 24.93 9.92 -5.28
C ARG A 265 25.96 8.91 -4.77
N ASN A 266 26.42 9.08 -3.53
CA ASN A 266 27.41 8.21 -2.88
C ASN A 266 26.78 7.22 -1.88
N HIS A 267 25.46 7.01 -1.95
CA HIS A 267 24.75 6.08 -1.08
C HIS A 267 24.91 4.63 -1.60
N THR A 268 25.19 3.73 -0.65
CA THR A 268 25.56 2.32 -0.82
C THR A 268 24.60 1.36 -0.14
N GLY A 269 23.78 1.86 0.80
CA GLY A 269 22.76 1.07 1.49
C GLY A 269 21.64 0.61 0.56
N VAL A 270 20.77 -0.25 1.08
CA VAL A 270 19.58 -0.70 0.34
C VAL A 270 18.51 0.39 0.28
N VAL A 271 17.83 0.47 -0.87
CA VAL A 271 16.59 1.23 -1.05
C VAL A 271 15.42 0.25 -0.93
N LEU A 272 14.55 0.46 0.06
CA LEU A 272 13.32 -0.30 0.31
C LEU A 272 12.14 0.39 -0.38
N PHE A 273 11.46 -0.31 -1.27
CA PHE A 273 10.25 0.16 -1.94
C PHE A 273 8.99 -0.29 -1.18
N LEU A 274 8.12 0.68 -0.89
CA LEU A 274 6.79 0.51 -0.30
C LEU A 274 5.73 1.23 -1.15
N GLU A 275 4.47 0.93 -0.88
CA GLU A 275 3.29 1.58 -1.44
C GLU A 275 2.45 2.12 -0.26
N GLU A 276 1.62 3.14 -0.50
CA GLU A 276 0.86 3.86 0.54
C GLU A 276 -0.07 2.98 1.39
N ASP A 277 -0.47 1.80 0.90
CA ASP A 277 -1.30 0.79 1.59
C ASP A 277 -0.51 -0.42 2.09
N HIS A 278 0.79 -0.21 2.34
CA HIS A 278 1.56 -1.06 3.23
C HIS A 278 1.42 -0.65 4.71
N TYR A 279 1.65 -1.61 5.59
CA TYR A 279 1.84 -1.43 7.03
C TYR A 279 3.10 -2.19 7.45
N VAL A 280 3.95 -1.59 8.30
CA VAL A 280 5.21 -2.21 8.73
C VAL A 280 5.16 -2.72 10.18
N ALA A 281 5.89 -3.80 10.46
CA ALA A 281 6.16 -4.25 11.84
C ALA A 281 7.27 -3.41 12.47
N GLU A 282 7.23 -3.22 13.79
CA GLU A 282 8.20 -2.41 14.54
C GLU A 282 9.68 -2.84 14.35
N ASP A 283 9.95 -4.12 14.04
CA ASP A 283 11.29 -4.68 13.82
C ASP A 283 11.73 -4.70 12.35
N PHE A 284 11.00 -4.09 11.42
CA PHE A 284 11.27 -4.26 9.98
C PHE A 284 12.67 -3.79 9.55
N LEU A 285 13.18 -2.69 10.11
CA LEU A 285 14.53 -2.17 9.83
C LEU A 285 15.63 -3.06 10.42
N HIS A 286 15.41 -3.60 11.62
CA HIS A 286 16.31 -4.57 12.24
C HIS A 286 16.43 -5.83 11.38
N VAL A 287 15.29 -6.37 10.94
CA VAL A 287 15.25 -7.55 10.06
C VAL A 287 15.83 -7.26 8.68
N LEU A 288 15.59 -6.08 8.10
CA LEU A 288 16.17 -5.69 6.81
C LEU A 288 17.71 -5.67 6.86
N ARG A 289 18.30 -5.05 7.90
CA ARG A 289 19.75 -5.03 8.13
C ARG A 289 20.30 -6.45 8.32
N LEU A 290 19.58 -7.30 9.05
CA LEU A 290 19.97 -8.68 9.29
C LEU A 290 19.88 -9.54 8.02
N MET A 291 18.87 -9.32 7.18
CA MET A 291 18.76 -9.95 5.85
C MET A 291 19.90 -9.50 4.94
N GLU A 292 20.24 -8.22 4.91
CA GLU A 292 21.37 -7.70 4.13
C GLU A 292 22.70 -8.31 4.59
N HIS A 293 22.96 -8.32 5.90
CA HIS A 293 24.14 -8.97 6.46
C HIS A 293 24.21 -10.46 6.12
N THR A 294 23.09 -11.19 6.27
CA THR A 294 22.99 -12.62 5.93
C THR A 294 23.16 -12.86 4.43
N CYS A 295 22.68 -11.95 3.58
CA CYS A 295 22.84 -11.97 2.14
C CYS A 295 24.33 -11.89 1.77
N ARG A 296 25.03 -10.87 2.27
CA ARG A 296 26.46 -10.62 1.99
C ARG A 296 27.37 -11.79 2.38
N HIS A 297 27.09 -12.49 3.48
CA HIS A 297 27.96 -13.56 4.01
C HIS A 297 27.55 -14.98 3.61
N SER A 298 26.24 -15.25 3.47
CA SER A 298 25.70 -16.61 3.31
C SER A 298 24.97 -16.82 1.98
N CYS A 299 24.86 -15.79 1.12
CA CYS A 299 24.17 -15.90 -0.16
C CYS A 299 24.70 -14.91 -1.22
N GLU A 300 25.91 -15.13 -1.73
CA GLU A 300 26.55 -14.35 -2.82
C GLU A 300 25.63 -14.05 -4.02
N ARG A 301 24.66 -14.94 -4.28
CA ARG A 301 23.77 -14.88 -5.43
C ARG A 301 22.52 -14.03 -5.21
N CYS A 302 22.17 -13.73 -3.97
CA CYS A 302 20.98 -12.95 -3.61
C CYS A 302 21.23 -11.45 -3.86
N ASN A 303 20.25 -10.78 -4.47
CA ASN A 303 20.40 -9.40 -4.91
C ASN A 303 19.12 -8.55 -4.73
N VAL A 304 18.05 -9.18 -4.25
CA VAL A 304 16.80 -8.54 -3.82
C VAL A 304 16.42 -9.09 -2.45
N LEU A 305 15.94 -8.24 -1.56
CA LEU A 305 15.35 -8.63 -0.27
C LEU A 305 13.83 -8.38 -0.34
N SER A 306 13.03 -9.19 0.33
CA SER A 306 11.59 -9.00 0.45
C SER A 306 11.12 -9.22 1.88
N LEU A 307 10.55 -8.18 2.47
CA LEU A 307 10.03 -8.18 3.83
C LEU A 307 8.58 -8.68 3.94
N GLY A 308 7.85 -8.85 2.83
CA GLY A 308 6.42 -9.16 2.86
C GLY A 308 5.96 -10.12 1.77
N THR A 309 4.86 -10.82 2.02
CA THR A 309 4.08 -11.57 1.03
C THR A 309 2.61 -11.46 1.40
N TYR A 310 1.71 -11.56 0.41
CA TYR A 310 0.27 -11.56 0.68
C TYR A 310 -0.11 -12.73 1.58
N LEU A 311 -0.92 -12.47 2.62
CA LEU A 311 -1.38 -13.51 3.56
C LEU A 311 -2.16 -14.63 2.86
N LYS A 312 -2.87 -14.32 1.75
CA LYS A 312 -3.51 -15.31 0.87
C LYS A 312 -2.53 -16.35 0.32
N THR A 313 -1.29 -15.95 0.06
CA THR A 313 -0.20 -16.81 -0.43
C THR A 313 0.37 -17.72 0.67
N TYR A 314 0.15 -17.40 1.95
CA TYR A 314 0.63 -18.21 3.08
C TYR A 314 -0.01 -19.59 3.15
N ASN A 315 -1.25 -19.73 2.67
CA ASN A 315 -1.95 -21.01 2.50
C ASN A 315 -1.09 -22.03 1.72
N TYR A 316 -0.34 -21.58 0.70
CA TYR A 316 0.53 -22.44 -0.10
C TYR A 316 1.59 -23.16 0.76
N TYR A 317 2.17 -22.47 1.75
CA TYR A 317 3.19 -23.05 2.63
C TYR A 317 2.59 -24.02 3.66
N ALA A 318 1.40 -23.72 4.18
CA ALA A 318 0.67 -24.62 5.07
C ALA A 318 0.30 -25.94 4.37
N ASP A 319 -0.24 -25.85 3.16
CA ASP A 319 -0.62 -27.04 2.37
C ASP A 319 0.59 -27.83 1.89
N PHE A 320 1.71 -27.18 1.53
CA PHE A 320 2.95 -27.88 1.22
C PHE A 320 3.54 -28.59 2.45
N SER A 321 3.43 -28.01 3.65
CA SER A 321 3.86 -28.66 4.89
C SER A 321 3.01 -29.88 5.20
N LYS A 322 1.68 -29.75 5.19
CA LYS A 322 0.73 -30.87 5.35
C LYS A 322 0.97 -31.97 4.32
N LYS A 323 1.18 -31.62 3.05
CA LYS A 323 1.49 -32.60 1.99
C LYS A 323 2.83 -33.29 2.21
N LYS A 324 3.84 -32.59 2.74
CA LYS A 324 5.16 -33.17 3.06
C LYS A 324 5.11 -34.06 4.31
N GLU A 325 4.27 -33.75 5.29
CA GLU A 325 3.99 -34.61 6.45
C GLU A 325 3.19 -35.84 6.04
N LEU A 326 2.15 -35.69 5.22
CA LEU A 326 1.40 -36.81 4.65
C LEU A 326 2.30 -37.76 3.85
N LEU A 327 3.16 -37.22 2.97
CA LEU A 327 4.14 -38.02 2.23
C LEU A 327 5.20 -38.67 3.13
N ARG A 328 5.57 -38.06 4.26
CA ARG A 328 6.45 -38.68 5.27
C ARG A 328 5.73 -39.78 6.07
N GLY A 329 4.43 -39.62 6.34
CA GLY A 329 3.58 -40.63 6.98
C GLY A 329 3.42 -41.86 6.09
N LEU A 330 3.05 -41.65 4.82
CA LEU A 330 2.94 -42.71 3.81
C LEU A 330 4.27 -43.47 3.65
N LYS A 331 5.40 -42.76 3.54
CA LYS A 331 6.72 -43.41 3.45
C LYS A 331 7.13 -44.19 4.71
N ARG A 332 6.58 -43.84 5.88
CA ARG A 332 6.76 -44.62 7.12
C ARG A 332 5.86 -45.86 7.15
N GLN A 333 4.66 -45.78 6.58
CA GLN A 333 3.75 -46.93 6.42
C GLN A 333 4.30 -47.96 5.41
N GLU A 334 4.80 -47.51 4.25
CA GLU A 334 5.42 -48.39 3.24
C GLU A 334 6.64 -49.15 3.79
N SER A 335 7.41 -48.55 4.70
CA SER A 335 8.52 -49.22 5.39
C SER A 335 8.11 -50.06 6.61
N ALA A 336 6.81 -50.13 6.94
CA ALA A 336 6.29 -50.89 8.08
C ALA A 336 5.40 -52.08 7.68
N SER A 337 4.93 -52.15 6.44
CA SER A 337 4.09 -53.25 5.93
C SER A 337 4.84 -54.11 4.90
N GLY A 338 5.85 -54.86 5.35
CA GLY A 338 6.37 -55.99 4.58
C GLY A 338 5.54 -57.25 4.88
N GLY A 339 4.70 -57.71 3.96
CA GLY A 339 3.91 -58.94 4.15
C GLY A 339 2.81 -59.20 3.11
N SER A 340 3.19 -59.93 2.04
CA SER A 340 2.44 -60.84 1.13
C SER A 340 0.98 -60.60 0.66
N PRO A 341 0.59 -61.06 -0.55
CA PRO A 341 -0.69 -60.72 -1.21
C PRO A 341 -1.76 -61.85 -1.20
N ILE A 342 -3.06 -61.50 -1.17
CA ILE A 342 -4.21 -62.40 -1.38
C ILE A 342 -5.30 -61.72 -2.27
N ARG A 343 -6.16 -62.53 -2.93
CA ARG A 343 -6.98 -62.23 -4.14
C ARG A 343 -8.49 -61.97 -3.93
N GLN A 344 -9.09 -61.25 -4.91
CA GLN A 344 -10.39 -61.42 -5.62
C GLN A 344 -11.80 -61.22 -4.96
N GLY A 345 -12.74 -60.74 -5.81
CA GLY A 345 -14.21 -60.54 -5.62
C GLY A 345 -14.63 -59.08 -5.95
N GLN A 346 -15.24 -58.68 -7.10
CA GLN A 346 -16.59 -58.94 -7.68
C GLN A 346 -17.76 -58.63 -6.70
N GLU A 347 -18.87 -57.93 -7.05
CA GLU A 347 -19.38 -57.31 -8.31
C GLU A 347 -20.58 -56.34 -8.03
N GLY A 348 -20.98 -55.47 -8.98
CA GLY A 348 -22.26 -54.69 -9.01
C GLY A 348 -22.33 -53.36 -8.23
N ASP A 349 -23.13 -52.33 -8.59
CA ASP A 349 -24.01 -52.09 -9.76
C ASP A 349 -24.39 -50.57 -9.91
N SER A 350 -24.93 -50.18 -11.07
CA SER A 350 -25.83 -49.02 -11.33
C SER A 350 -25.32 -47.58 -11.59
N THR A 351 -25.03 -47.32 -12.88
CA THR A 351 -25.55 -46.19 -13.71
C THR A 351 -25.16 -44.69 -13.50
N PRO A 352 -25.25 -43.84 -14.56
CA PRO A 352 -24.51 -42.58 -14.65
C PRO A 352 -25.37 -41.29 -14.56
N LEU A 353 -24.78 -40.20 -14.09
CA LEU A 353 -25.37 -38.84 -14.14
C LEU A 353 -24.37 -37.77 -14.60
N SER A 354 -24.89 -36.77 -15.29
CA SER A 354 -24.13 -35.87 -16.17
C SER A 354 -23.20 -34.89 -15.46
N ASN A 355 -21.95 -34.82 -15.91
CA ASN A 355 -21.09 -33.65 -15.67
C ASN A 355 -21.61 -32.43 -16.44
N ARG A 356 -22.40 -31.58 -15.77
CA ARG A 356 -22.68 -30.21 -16.23
C ARG A 356 -21.94 -29.26 -15.30
N GLY A 357 -20.77 -28.78 -15.75
CA GLY A 357 -19.92 -27.92 -14.95
C GLY A 357 -20.59 -26.58 -14.65
N GLN A 358 -20.70 -26.25 -13.37
CA GLN A 358 -21.11 -24.92 -12.92
C GLN A 358 -19.93 -24.28 -12.18
N GLN A 359 -19.28 -23.30 -12.83
CA GLN A 359 -18.24 -22.48 -12.21
C GLN A 359 -18.86 -21.62 -11.10
N LEU A 360 -18.80 -22.07 -9.85
CA LEU A 360 -19.02 -21.18 -8.71
C LEU A 360 -17.74 -20.40 -8.43
N ALA A 361 -17.66 -19.21 -9.03
CA ALA A 361 -16.64 -18.22 -8.71
C ALA A 361 -17.04 -17.45 -7.43
N SER A 362 -16.72 -17.99 -6.26
CA SER A 362 -16.75 -17.24 -4.99
C SER A 362 -15.44 -17.43 -4.24
N ALA A 363 -14.75 -16.32 -3.97
CA ALA A 363 -13.47 -16.33 -3.27
C ALA A 363 -13.70 -16.65 -1.77
N PRO A 364 -13.13 -17.72 -1.19
CA PRO A 364 -13.66 -18.21 0.08
C PRO A 364 -12.80 -17.72 1.27
N SER A 365 -13.45 -17.46 2.41
CA SER A 365 -12.98 -16.56 3.49
C SER A 365 -11.93 -17.14 4.48
N TRP A 366 -11.29 -18.26 4.14
CA TRP A 366 -10.49 -19.10 5.06
C TRP A 366 -9.04 -18.67 5.28
N ALA A 367 -8.53 -17.63 4.58
CA ALA A 367 -7.12 -17.24 4.62
C ALA A 367 -6.58 -16.77 5.99
N TYR A 368 -7.43 -16.65 7.02
CA TYR A 368 -7.09 -16.02 8.31
C TYR A 368 -7.16 -16.95 9.53
N GLN A 369 -7.43 -18.25 9.36
CA GLN A 369 -7.22 -19.23 10.44
C GLN A 369 -5.72 -19.51 10.72
N LEU A 370 -4.81 -18.98 9.89
CA LEU A 370 -3.34 -19.16 10.01
C LEU A 370 -2.66 -18.20 11.00
N LEU A 371 -3.37 -17.21 11.55
CA LEU A 371 -2.76 -16.13 12.33
C LEU A 371 -1.93 -16.58 13.57
N PRO A 372 -2.30 -17.62 14.34
CA PRO A 372 -1.46 -18.10 15.46
C PRO A 372 -0.10 -18.67 15.03
N GLY A 373 0.01 -19.14 13.78
CA GLY A 373 1.23 -19.77 13.25
C GLY A 373 2.11 -18.85 12.40
N LEU A 374 1.66 -17.63 12.08
CA LEU A 374 2.35 -16.75 11.12
C LEU A 374 3.81 -16.49 11.52
N TYR A 375 4.06 -16.23 12.82
CA TYR A 375 5.38 -15.96 13.38
C TYR A 375 6.11 -17.18 13.92
N GLN A 376 5.58 -18.40 13.79
CA GLN A 376 6.25 -19.65 14.21
C GLN A 376 7.62 -19.87 13.51
N HIS A 377 7.85 -19.18 12.39
CA HIS A 377 9.08 -19.23 11.60
C HIS A 377 9.77 -17.87 11.47
N TYR A 378 9.66 -17.01 12.50
CA TYR A 378 10.15 -15.62 12.52
C TYR A 378 11.63 -15.41 12.15
N GLN A 379 12.50 -16.38 12.43
CA GLN A 379 13.93 -16.38 12.10
C GLN A 379 14.25 -16.97 10.70
N LYS A 380 13.28 -17.53 9.99
CA LYS A 380 13.54 -18.23 8.72
C LYS A 380 13.34 -17.31 7.52
N ALA A 381 14.34 -17.26 6.65
CA ALA A 381 14.23 -16.65 5.33
C ALA A 381 14.32 -17.73 4.24
N GLU A 382 13.63 -17.54 3.13
CA GLU A 382 13.72 -18.36 1.93
C GLU A 382 14.55 -17.67 0.87
N VAL A 383 15.43 -18.40 0.18
CA VAL A 383 16.14 -17.89 -1.01
C VAL A 383 15.58 -18.57 -2.25
N ILE A 384 14.95 -17.77 -3.12
CA ILE A 384 14.28 -18.22 -4.35
C ILE A 384 14.40 -17.17 -5.46
N PRO A 385 14.22 -17.54 -6.74
CA PRO A 385 14.07 -16.56 -7.82
C PRO A 385 12.96 -15.54 -7.53
N TRP A 386 13.06 -14.35 -8.13
CA TRP A 386 11.95 -13.39 -8.09
C TRP A 386 10.63 -14.02 -8.57
N ILE A 387 9.55 -13.77 -7.82
CA ILE A 387 8.18 -14.13 -8.15
C ILE A 387 7.33 -12.89 -7.84
N SER A 388 6.80 -12.21 -8.87
CA SER A 388 6.12 -10.92 -8.70
C SER A 388 5.00 -10.99 -7.64
N SER A 389 4.10 -11.97 -7.77
CA SER A 389 2.96 -12.21 -6.87
C SER A 389 3.32 -12.69 -5.45
N LYS A 390 4.62 -12.69 -5.09
CA LYS A 390 5.12 -13.01 -3.76
C LYS A 390 5.99 -11.91 -3.16
N HIS A 391 6.88 -11.31 -3.97
CA HIS A 391 8.01 -10.52 -3.47
C HIS A 391 7.90 -9.01 -3.76
N ASN A 392 6.84 -8.58 -4.45
CA ASN A 392 6.59 -7.17 -4.78
C ASN A 392 6.40 -6.27 -3.54
N MET A 393 6.02 -6.82 -2.38
CA MET A 393 5.84 -6.07 -1.14
C MET A 393 7.11 -5.98 -0.28
N GLY A 394 7.48 -4.76 0.09
CA GLY A 394 8.69 -4.53 0.88
C GLY A 394 9.95 -5.00 0.17
N MET A 395 10.02 -4.77 -1.15
CA MET A 395 11.18 -5.13 -1.97
C MET A 395 12.32 -4.14 -1.70
N ALA A 396 13.49 -4.64 -1.31
CA ALA A 396 14.69 -3.81 -1.20
C ALA A 396 15.82 -4.30 -2.11
N LEU A 397 16.57 -3.35 -2.69
CA LEU A 397 17.73 -3.61 -3.52
C LEU A 397 18.74 -2.47 -3.40
N ASN A 398 20.01 -2.73 -3.72
CA ASN A 398 21.07 -1.72 -3.68
C ASN A 398 21.41 -1.19 -5.09
N ARG A 399 22.26 -0.16 -5.13
CA ARG A 399 22.75 0.47 -6.37
C ARG A 399 23.30 -0.53 -7.40
N ALA A 400 24.07 -1.52 -6.96
CA ALA A 400 24.66 -2.53 -7.85
C ALA A 400 23.63 -3.48 -8.48
N THR A 401 22.49 -3.74 -7.82
CA THR A 401 21.34 -4.41 -8.44
C THR A 401 20.59 -3.48 -9.39
N TRP A 402 20.38 -2.22 -8.98
CA TRP A 402 19.68 -1.22 -9.80
C TRP A 402 20.38 -0.97 -11.14
N GLU A 403 21.71 -0.78 -11.16
CA GLU A 403 22.48 -0.57 -12.39
C GLU A 403 22.39 -1.72 -13.40
N LYS A 404 22.09 -2.94 -12.93
CA LYS A 404 21.84 -4.10 -13.80
C LYS A 404 20.42 -4.06 -14.35
N LEU A 405 19.43 -3.72 -13.51
CA LEU A 405 18.04 -3.51 -13.94
C LEU A 405 17.90 -2.36 -14.94
N ARG A 406 18.55 -1.21 -14.69
CA ARG A 406 18.52 -0.04 -15.57
C ARG A 406 19.11 -0.33 -16.96
N ARG A 407 20.13 -1.19 -17.05
CA ARG A 407 20.66 -1.70 -18.33
C ARG A 407 19.67 -2.58 -19.11
N CYS A 408 18.61 -3.06 -18.48
CA CYS A 408 17.53 -3.83 -19.08
C CYS A 408 16.26 -2.98 -19.35
N ALA A 409 16.39 -1.66 -19.44
CA ALA A 409 15.25 -0.75 -19.68
C ALA A 409 14.42 -1.12 -20.91
N ALA A 410 15.04 -1.56 -22.01
CA ALA A 410 14.31 -2.04 -23.19
C ALA A 410 13.39 -3.22 -22.86
N GLN A 411 13.88 -4.22 -22.12
CA GLN A 411 13.08 -5.38 -21.72
C GLN A 411 12.03 -5.07 -20.63
N PHE A 412 12.14 -3.94 -19.93
CA PHE A 412 11.10 -3.45 -19.03
C PHE A 412 10.02 -2.63 -19.77
N CYS A 413 10.47 -1.65 -20.57
CA CYS A 413 9.63 -0.66 -21.22
C CYS A 413 8.94 -1.16 -22.49
N LEU A 414 9.49 -2.16 -23.19
CA LEU A 414 8.88 -2.77 -24.39
C LEU A 414 8.07 -4.02 -24.09
N TYR A 415 8.13 -4.55 -22.86
CA TYR A 415 7.33 -5.71 -22.48
C TYR A 415 5.88 -5.28 -22.23
N ASP A 416 4.97 -5.88 -23.00
CA ASP A 416 3.54 -5.57 -22.98
C ASP A 416 2.83 -6.16 -21.74
N ASP A 417 3.11 -5.49 -20.63
CA ASP A 417 2.49 -5.69 -19.33
C ASP A 417 2.50 -4.35 -18.58
N TYR A 418 1.33 -3.79 -18.32
CA TYR A 418 1.21 -2.54 -17.56
C TYR A 418 1.61 -2.68 -16.09
N ASN A 419 1.86 -3.89 -15.59
CA ASN A 419 2.29 -4.14 -14.22
C ASN A 419 3.83 -4.12 -14.12
N TRP A 420 4.36 -3.27 -13.23
CA TRP A 420 5.80 -3.10 -13.05
C TRP A 420 6.48 -4.38 -12.52
N ASP A 421 5.83 -5.13 -11.65
CA ASP A 421 6.38 -6.31 -10.99
C ASP A 421 6.46 -7.53 -11.92
N TRP A 422 5.48 -7.68 -12.83
CA TRP A 422 5.53 -8.64 -13.93
C TRP A 422 6.53 -8.23 -15.01
N SER A 423 6.74 -6.92 -15.22
CA SER A 423 7.82 -6.42 -16.09
C SER A 423 9.21 -6.72 -15.48
N LEU A 424 9.39 -6.60 -14.15
CA LEU A 424 10.59 -7.09 -13.46
C LEU A 424 10.74 -8.62 -13.55
N GLN A 425 9.64 -9.38 -13.49
CA GLN A 425 9.65 -10.83 -13.70
C GLN A 425 10.19 -11.20 -15.08
N HIS A 426 9.79 -10.46 -16.12
CA HIS A 426 10.31 -10.61 -17.47
C HIS A 426 11.81 -10.31 -17.51
N VAL A 427 12.23 -9.12 -17.08
CA VAL A 427 13.64 -8.68 -17.04
C VAL A 427 14.55 -9.68 -16.31
N ALA A 428 14.07 -10.23 -15.18
CA ALA A 428 14.78 -11.24 -14.40
C ALA A 428 15.03 -12.55 -15.16
N GLN A 429 14.18 -12.91 -16.12
CA GLN A 429 14.25 -14.16 -16.87
C GLN A 429 14.82 -14.00 -18.29
N THR A 430 14.79 -12.80 -18.87
CA THR A 430 15.17 -12.56 -20.28
C THR A 430 16.39 -11.68 -20.50
N CYS A 431 16.70 -10.76 -19.57
CA CYS A 431 17.80 -9.80 -19.74
C CYS A 431 18.93 -9.98 -18.72
N LEU A 432 18.60 -10.12 -17.44
CA LEU A 432 19.63 -10.24 -16.41
C LEU A 432 20.33 -11.60 -16.52
N PRO A 433 21.68 -11.63 -16.55
CA PRO A 433 22.41 -12.89 -16.63
C PRO A 433 22.08 -13.77 -15.42
N PRO A 434 21.89 -15.09 -15.60
CA PRO A 434 21.65 -16.00 -14.47
C PRO A 434 22.75 -15.83 -13.43
N SER A 435 22.37 -15.61 -12.17
CA SER A 435 23.32 -15.35 -11.09
C SER A 435 24.28 -16.54 -10.94
N ARG A 436 25.54 -16.40 -11.37
CA ARG A 436 26.60 -17.42 -11.28
C ARG A 436 27.46 -17.12 -10.05
N GLY A 437 27.50 -18.03 -9.07
CA GLY A 437 28.24 -17.89 -7.82
C GLY A 437 28.08 -19.13 -6.94
N ALA A 438 28.76 -19.15 -5.79
CA ALA A 438 28.53 -20.19 -4.78
C ALA A 438 27.26 -19.88 -3.97
N GLY A 439 26.77 -20.86 -3.20
CA GLY A 439 25.66 -20.67 -2.27
C GLY A 439 24.59 -21.75 -2.33
N VAL A 440 23.69 -21.71 -1.35
CA VAL A 440 22.76 -22.81 -1.04
C VAL A 440 21.60 -22.95 -2.04
N ALA A 441 21.30 -21.91 -2.82
CA ALA A 441 20.23 -21.94 -3.81
C ALA A 441 20.64 -22.70 -5.10
N PRO A 442 19.77 -23.54 -5.70
CA PRO A 442 20.05 -24.25 -6.95
C PRO A 442 20.46 -23.31 -8.10
N ARG A 443 21.15 -23.84 -9.13
CA ARG A 443 21.30 -23.09 -10.39
C ARG A 443 19.91 -22.83 -10.97
N VAL A 444 19.55 -21.57 -11.18
CA VAL A 444 18.27 -21.17 -11.76
C VAL A 444 18.50 -20.12 -12.83
N ASP A 445 17.72 -20.23 -13.90
CA ASP A 445 17.68 -19.31 -15.04
C ASP A 445 16.91 -18.02 -14.66
N SER A 446 17.43 -17.30 -13.66
CA SER A 446 16.93 -15.99 -13.21
C SER A 446 18.10 -15.14 -12.71
N GLY A 447 18.16 -13.90 -13.18
CA GLY A 447 19.11 -12.91 -12.71
C GLY A 447 18.69 -12.21 -11.41
N LEU A 448 17.39 -12.16 -11.08
CA LEU A 448 16.93 -11.75 -9.73
C LEU A 448 16.75 -12.97 -8.83
N ILE A 449 17.42 -12.94 -7.69
CA ILE A 449 17.34 -13.94 -6.62
C ILE A 449 16.98 -13.19 -5.33
N THR A 450 15.84 -13.56 -4.76
CA THR A 450 15.22 -12.90 -3.61
C THR A 450 15.46 -13.69 -2.32
N MET A 451 15.96 -13.02 -1.30
CA MET A 451 15.80 -13.47 0.08
C MET A 451 14.49 -12.91 0.63
N MET A 452 13.57 -13.79 0.99
CA MET A 452 12.22 -13.46 1.45
C MET A 452 12.03 -13.92 2.89
N MET A 453 11.54 -13.06 3.78
CA MET A 453 11.19 -13.48 5.15
C MET A 453 9.96 -14.40 5.15
N ARG A 454 10.00 -15.49 5.94
CA ARG A 454 8.81 -16.30 6.17
C ARG A 454 7.77 -15.54 6.99
N ALA A 455 8.10 -15.07 8.19
CA ALA A 455 7.19 -14.19 8.93
C ALA A 455 7.30 -12.76 8.38
N PRO A 456 6.25 -12.21 7.74
CA PRO A 456 6.31 -10.94 7.04
C PRO A 456 6.43 -9.77 8.02
N ARG A 457 7.25 -8.78 7.64
CA ARG A 457 7.44 -7.48 8.31
C ARG A 457 6.74 -6.34 7.57
N VAL A 458 6.29 -6.59 6.33
CA VAL A 458 5.46 -5.68 5.53
C VAL A 458 4.15 -6.39 5.20
N PHE A 459 3.03 -5.72 5.45
CA PHE A 459 1.67 -6.21 5.25
C PHE A 459 0.90 -5.31 4.28
N HIS A 460 0.08 -5.89 3.42
CA HIS A 460 -0.90 -5.13 2.63
C HIS A 460 -2.14 -4.85 3.47
N ILE A 461 -2.48 -3.58 3.66
CA ILE A 461 -3.74 -3.16 4.29
C ILE A 461 -4.80 -2.74 3.26
N GLY A 462 -4.43 -2.57 1.99
CA GLY A 462 -5.34 -2.27 0.89
C GLY A 462 -6.48 -3.30 0.76
N GLU A 463 -7.71 -2.85 0.98
CA GLU A 463 -8.95 -3.59 0.75
C GLU A 463 -9.63 -3.17 -0.57
N CYS A 464 -9.12 -2.13 -1.24
CA CYS A 464 -9.68 -1.45 -2.42
C CYS A 464 -8.62 -1.18 -3.48
N GLY A 465 -9.01 -1.20 -4.76
CA GLY A 465 -8.14 -0.92 -5.91
C GLY A 465 -8.59 -1.70 -7.15
N VAL A 466 -7.84 -1.59 -8.25
CA VAL A 466 -8.15 -2.18 -9.57
C VAL A 466 -8.47 -3.69 -9.52
N HIS A 467 -7.93 -4.41 -8.53
CA HIS A 467 -8.12 -5.86 -8.37
C HIS A 467 -9.11 -6.27 -7.27
N HIS A 468 -9.80 -5.31 -6.64
CA HIS A 468 -10.71 -5.55 -5.52
C HIS A 468 -12.17 -5.33 -5.91
N LYS A 469 -13.04 -6.28 -5.54
CA LYS A 469 -14.49 -6.27 -5.80
C LYS A 469 -15.32 -6.02 -4.52
N LYS A 470 -14.74 -5.37 -3.50
CA LYS A 470 -15.42 -5.11 -2.23
C LYS A 470 -16.10 -3.74 -2.27
N GLU A 471 -17.34 -3.68 -1.79
CA GLU A 471 -18.08 -2.42 -1.60
C GLU A 471 -17.65 -1.71 -0.29
N ASN A 472 -17.37 -2.46 0.77
CA ASN A 472 -16.80 -1.90 2.00
C ASN A 472 -15.26 -1.81 1.89
N CYS A 473 -14.75 -0.59 2.05
CA CYS A 473 -13.36 -0.20 1.88
C CYS A 473 -12.59 0.05 3.20
N GLU A 474 -13.17 -0.28 4.35
CA GLU A 474 -12.64 0.10 5.66
C GLU A 474 -11.41 -0.71 6.11
N SER A 475 -10.23 -0.07 6.10
CA SER A 475 -8.94 -0.65 6.50
C SER A 475 -8.82 -1.02 7.98
N THR A 476 -9.62 -0.40 8.86
CA THR A 476 -9.50 -0.48 10.33
C THR A 476 -9.52 -1.93 10.82
N THR A 477 -10.39 -2.77 10.23
CA THR A 477 -10.55 -4.17 10.65
C THR A 477 -9.36 -5.03 10.28
N VAL A 478 -8.63 -4.71 9.20
CA VAL A 478 -7.39 -5.39 8.81
C VAL A 478 -6.26 -4.96 9.73
N ILE A 479 -6.18 -3.67 10.05
CA ILE A 479 -5.15 -3.09 10.92
C ILE A 479 -5.28 -3.60 12.36
N ALA A 480 -6.50 -3.63 12.92
CA ALA A 480 -6.75 -4.21 14.24
C ALA A 480 -6.30 -5.68 14.32
N LYS A 481 -6.47 -6.45 13.23
CA LYS A 481 -5.97 -7.84 13.13
C LYS A 481 -4.44 -7.88 13.06
N ILE A 482 -3.79 -7.05 12.25
CA ILE A 482 -2.32 -6.98 12.16
C ILE A 482 -1.72 -6.61 13.52
N GLN A 483 -2.23 -5.56 14.17
CA GLN A 483 -1.80 -5.16 15.51
C GLN A 483 -2.03 -6.26 16.57
N LYS A 484 -3.12 -7.02 16.47
CA LYS A 484 -3.33 -8.19 17.34
C LYS A 484 -2.26 -9.26 17.12
N VAL A 485 -1.93 -9.56 15.86
CA VAL A 485 -0.91 -10.54 15.49
C VAL A 485 0.48 -10.10 15.95
N LEU A 486 0.87 -8.85 15.71
CA LEU A 486 2.15 -8.30 16.14
C LEU A 486 2.29 -8.31 17.67
N ARG A 487 1.23 -7.92 18.41
CA ARG A 487 1.21 -8.02 19.88
C ARG A 487 1.34 -9.45 20.38
N SER A 488 0.64 -10.42 19.76
CA SER A 488 0.81 -11.84 20.09
C SER A 488 2.18 -12.41 19.71
N ALA A 489 2.86 -11.80 18.75
CA ALA A 489 4.18 -12.20 18.25
C ALA A 489 5.35 -11.37 18.82
N GLN A 490 5.13 -10.55 19.86
CA GLN A 490 6.15 -9.61 20.37
C GLN A 490 7.48 -10.30 20.72
N ASN A 491 7.43 -11.50 21.33
CA ASN A 491 8.60 -12.32 21.66
C ASN A 491 9.28 -12.97 20.43
N ASN A 492 8.72 -12.80 19.23
CA ASN A 492 9.23 -13.26 17.94
C ASN A 492 9.70 -12.09 17.05
N LEU A 493 9.70 -10.86 17.56
CA LEU A 493 10.32 -9.70 16.93
C LEU A 493 11.79 -9.59 17.32
N TYR A 494 12.56 -8.81 16.57
CA TYR A 494 14.00 -8.58 16.77
C TYR A 494 14.86 -9.86 16.87
N PRO A 495 14.76 -10.81 15.92
CA PRO A 495 15.61 -11.99 15.93
C PRO A 495 17.10 -11.62 15.85
N SER A 496 17.97 -12.26 16.63
CA SER A 496 19.42 -12.00 16.60
C SER A 496 20.13 -12.54 15.36
N GLN A 497 19.56 -13.56 14.72
CA GLN A 497 20.11 -14.22 13.54
C GLN A 497 18.99 -14.77 12.63
N LEU A 498 19.31 -14.98 11.35
CA LEU A 498 18.41 -15.62 10.39
C LEU A 498 18.93 -16.99 9.97
N THR A 499 18.03 -17.96 9.86
CA THR A 499 18.29 -19.26 9.26
C THR A 499 17.83 -19.25 7.81
N LEU A 500 18.77 -19.37 6.87
CA LEU A 500 18.44 -19.54 5.47
C LEU A 500 17.85 -20.92 5.22
N THR A 501 16.71 -20.95 4.53
CA THR A 501 16.06 -22.17 4.05
C THR A 501 16.00 -22.15 2.54
N VAL A 502 16.49 -23.21 1.91
CA VAL A 502 16.39 -23.39 0.47
C VAL A 502 15.01 -23.96 0.17
N ALA A 503 14.22 -23.25 -0.62
CA ALA A 503 12.97 -23.84 -1.12
C ALA A 503 13.31 -25.03 -2.03
N SER A 504 12.62 -26.15 -1.83
CA SER A 504 12.73 -27.30 -2.73
C SER A 504 12.45 -26.87 -4.17
N ILE A 505 13.42 -27.11 -5.07
CA ILE A 505 13.46 -26.74 -6.49
C ILE A 505 12.05 -26.44 -7.03
N SER A 506 11.70 -25.16 -7.13
CA SER A 506 10.47 -24.80 -7.83
C SER A 506 10.62 -25.25 -9.27
N LYS A 507 9.63 -25.99 -9.80
CA LYS A 507 9.58 -26.32 -11.23
C LYS A 507 9.76 -25.01 -12.01
N ARG A 508 10.62 -25.02 -13.05
CA ARG A 508 10.88 -23.86 -13.92
C ARG A 508 9.56 -23.12 -14.20
N THR A 509 9.41 -21.93 -13.61
CA THR A 509 8.24 -21.09 -13.82
C THR A 509 8.34 -20.55 -15.25
N LYS A 510 7.68 -21.22 -16.20
CA LYS A 510 7.65 -20.78 -17.60
C LYS A 510 7.19 -19.33 -17.63
N LEU A 511 7.98 -18.46 -18.25
CA LEU A 511 7.64 -17.07 -18.51
C LEU A 511 6.24 -17.03 -19.15
N ARG A 512 5.31 -16.34 -18.49
CA ARG A 512 3.96 -16.15 -19.03
C ARG A 512 4.00 -15.06 -20.10
N LYS A 513 2.99 -15.02 -20.96
CA LYS A 513 2.70 -13.79 -21.72
C LYS A 513 2.35 -12.68 -20.73
N GLY A 514 2.58 -11.43 -21.11
CA GLY A 514 2.21 -10.27 -20.29
C GLY A 514 0.69 -10.16 -20.12
N ASN A 515 0.29 -9.30 -19.19
CA ASN A 515 -1.10 -8.96 -18.95
C ASN A 515 -1.67 -7.94 -19.95
N GLY A 516 -0.87 -7.45 -20.91
CA GLY A 516 -1.29 -6.46 -21.90
C GLY A 516 -1.30 -5.04 -21.33
N GLY A 517 -2.13 -4.18 -21.92
CA GLY A 517 -2.31 -2.78 -21.50
C GLY A 517 -1.09 -1.87 -21.70
N TRP A 518 -0.04 -2.36 -22.39
CA TRP A 518 1.23 -1.66 -22.59
C TRP A 518 1.74 -1.90 -24.02
N GLY A 519 0.83 -1.89 -25.01
CA GLY A 519 1.14 -2.02 -26.44
C GLY A 519 1.43 -0.69 -27.15
N ASP A 520 1.10 0.44 -26.52
CA ASP A 520 1.21 1.77 -27.11
C ASP A 520 2.67 2.27 -27.10
N VAL A 521 3.21 2.56 -28.29
CA VAL A 521 4.61 2.97 -28.46
C VAL A 521 4.95 4.27 -27.72
N ARG A 522 3.97 5.13 -27.45
CA ARG A 522 4.20 6.37 -26.69
C ARG A 522 4.55 6.07 -25.23
N ASP A 523 3.94 5.05 -24.62
CA ASP A 523 4.31 4.58 -23.28
C ASP A 523 5.69 3.91 -23.28
N HIS A 524 6.06 3.23 -24.38
CA HIS A 524 7.40 2.66 -24.54
C HIS A 524 8.47 3.76 -24.56
N GLU A 525 8.29 4.76 -25.42
CA GLU A 525 9.18 5.91 -25.57
C GLU A 525 9.31 6.71 -24.28
N LEU A 526 8.19 7.04 -23.63
CA LEU A 526 8.20 7.79 -22.37
C LEU A 526 8.95 7.02 -21.27
N CYS A 527 8.72 5.71 -21.14
CA CYS A 527 9.42 4.85 -20.18
C CYS A 527 10.93 4.75 -20.46
N LEU A 528 11.32 4.63 -21.74
CA LEU A 528 12.72 4.60 -22.15
C LEU A 528 13.42 5.93 -21.83
N ASN A 529 12.76 7.06 -22.13
CA ASN A 529 13.29 8.40 -21.88
C ASN A 529 13.56 8.67 -20.39
N MET A 530 12.79 8.09 -19.45
CA MET A 530 13.08 8.16 -18.00
C MET A 530 14.41 7.50 -17.60
N THR A 531 14.96 6.64 -18.45
CA THR A 531 16.20 5.88 -18.22
C THR A 531 17.45 6.66 -18.66
N ALA A 532 17.28 7.66 -19.53
CA ALA A 532 18.37 8.47 -20.02
C ALA A 532 18.90 9.40 -18.91
N LEU A 533 20.22 9.44 -18.73
CA LEU A 533 20.85 10.43 -17.87
C LEU A 533 20.84 11.79 -18.58
N PRO A 534 20.40 12.88 -17.93
CA PRO A 534 20.52 14.23 -18.49
C PRO A 534 21.96 14.61 -18.85
N GLU A 535 22.94 14.07 -18.13
CA GLU A 535 24.38 14.30 -18.38
C GLU A 535 24.87 13.73 -19.73
N LEU A 536 24.14 12.78 -20.34
CA LEU A 536 24.44 12.28 -21.70
C LEU A 536 23.83 13.13 -22.82
N GLN A 537 22.89 14.03 -22.52
CA GLN A 537 22.29 14.95 -23.51
C GLN A 537 23.12 16.24 -23.71
N LEU A 538 24.13 16.49 -22.86
CA LEU A 538 25.06 17.61 -22.99
C LEU A 538 26.34 17.24 -23.78
N LEU A 539 26.41 16.03 -24.32
CA LEU A 539 27.57 15.48 -25.05
C LEU A 539 27.19 14.84 -26.40
N SER A 540 25.98 15.12 -26.89
CA SER A 540 25.43 14.60 -28.16
C SER A 540 24.99 15.74 -29.08
#